data_AF-A0A7S0AWB2-F1
#
_entry.id   AF-A0A7S0AWB2-F1
#
_cell.length_a   1.000
_cell.length_b   1.000
_cell.length_c   1.000
_cell.angle_alpha   90.00
_cell.angle_beta   90.00
_cell.angle_gamma   90.00
#
_symmetry.space_group_name_H-M   'P 1'
#
loop_
_entity.id
_entity.type
_entity.pdbx_description
1 polymer ?
#
loop_
_entity_poly.entity_id
_entity_poly.type
_entity_poly.pdbx_seq_one_letter_code
_entity_poly.pdbx_strand_id
1 'polypeptide(L)'
;RGGGGGGGYGGGVTYQCGECYSNFNSQNELNMHMQVHRPRNVPCPVCGEQRFRSGANAVQHVESGFCTGCRGKDNAREQIYRFAAGQRSMGRYMTERPLLTYGGNVSGPVPDMPFCCQECNKSFRQLSQLLQHQDQKHNNRHMLSY
;
A
#
# COMPACT_ATOMS: atom_id res chain seq x y z
N ARG A 1 55.95 -9.29 -12.85
CA ARG A 1 55.93 -8.86 -11.43
C ARG A 1 56.02 -7.33 -11.41
N GLY A 2 54.90 -6.64 -11.20
CA GLY A 2 54.83 -5.22 -10.82
C GLY A 2 53.69 -5.13 -9.81
N GLY A 3 53.90 -4.70 -8.56
CA GLY A 3 54.12 -3.30 -8.21
C GLY A 3 52.75 -2.61 -8.31
N GLY A 4 51.93 -2.56 -7.26
CA GLY A 4 52.17 -1.81 -6.04
C GLY A 4 51.22 -0.61 -6.07
N GLY A 5 50.24 -0.56 -5.17
CA GLY A 5 49.24 0.50 -5.11
C GLY A 5 48.45 0.41 -3.83
N GLY A 6 49.07 0.85 -2.73
CA GLY A 6 48.41 1.02 -1.45
C GLY A 6 47.39 2.15 -1.50
N GLY A 7 46.29 1.94 -0.77
CA GLY A 7 45.25 2.93 -0.50
C GLY A 7 44.46 2.52 0.75
N GLY A 8 45.08 2.58 1.93
CA GLY A 8 44.34 3.05 3.11
C GLY A 8 43.99 4.52 2.85
N TYR A 9 42.87 5.08 3.28
CA TYR A 9 42.30 5.12 4.63
C TYR A 9 40.84 5.56 4.50
N GLY A 10 39.97 4.89 5.25
CA GLY A 10 38.54 5.22 5.32
C GLY A 10 37.72 4.03 5.78
N GLY A 11 38.23 3.27 6.76
CA GLY A 11 37.49 2.19 7.41
C GLY A 11 36.37 2.74 8.28
N GLY A 12 35.46 3.51 7.68
CA GLY A 12 34.13 3.67 8.26
C GLY A 12 33.50 2.28 8.27
N VAL A 13 32.89 1.90 9.39
CA VAL A 13 32.04 0.71 9.43
C VAL A 13 30.98 0.90 8.35
N THR A 14 31.12 0.19 7.24
CA THR A 14 30.08 0.16 6.21
C THR A 14 29.07 -0.89 6.62
N TYR A 15 27.80 -0.54 6.47
CA TYR A 15 26.69 -1.41 6.82
C TYR A 15 26.29 -2.16 5.55
N GLN A 16 26.52 -3.46 5.51
CA GLN A 16 26.23 -4.27 4.34
C GLN A 16 24.87 -4.98 4.48
N CYS A 17 24.08 -4.98 3.40
CA CYS A 17 22.86 -5.78 3.35
C CYS A 17 23.18 -7.27 3.22
N GLY A 18 22.64 -8.12 4.10
CA GLY A 18 22.84 -9.57 4.05
C GLY A 18 22.16 -10.29 2.88
N GLU A 19 21.22 -9.63 2.19
CA GLU A 19 20.44 -10.22 1.09
C GLU A 19 21.04 -9.91 -0.28
N CYS A 20 21.43 -8.64 -0.51
CA CYS A 20 21.97 -8.18 -1.80
C CYS A 20 23.41 -7.66 -1.74
N TYR A 21 24.06 -7.75 -0.58
CA TYR A 21 25.46 -7.36 -0.34
C TYR A 21 25.81 -5.90 -0.65
N SER A 22 24.81 -5.03 -0.80
CA SER A 22 25.00 -3.59 -1.00
C SER A 22 25.57 -2.92 0.24
N ASN A 23 26.54 -2.01 0.07
CA ASN A 23 27.19 -1.26 1.14
C ASN A 23 26.53 0.10 1.36
N PHE A 24 26.29 0.44 2.61
CA PHE A 24 25.72 1.71 3.05
C PHE A 24 26.64 2.41 4.05
N ASN A 25 26.58 3.74 4.10
CA ASN A 25 27.45 4.56 4.94
C ASN A 25 26.93 4.67 6.38
N SER A 26 25.69 4.25 6.66
CA SER A 26 25.08 4.29 7.98
C SER A 26 24.10 3.14 8.23
N GLN A 27 23.91 2.76 9.50
CA GLN A 27 22.90 1.78 9.90
C GLN A 27 21.49 2.24 9.53
N ASN A 28 21.24 3.55 9.54
CA ASN A 28 19.93 4.11 9.21
C ASN A 28 19.60 3.92 7.72
N GLU A 29 20.58 4.14 6.84
CA GLU A 29 20.45 3.85 5.41
C GLU A 29 20.25 2.35 5.15
N LEU A 30 21.00 1.48 5.83
CA LEU A 30 20.77 0.04 5.74
C LEU A 30 19.35 -0.33 6.21
N ASN A 31 18.89 0.21 7.35
CA ASN A 31 17.54 -0.05 7.87
C ASN A 31 16.43 0.42 6.90
N MET A 32 16.62 1.58 6.25
CA MET A 32 15.71 2.05 5.20
C MET A 32 15.78 1.15 3.97
N HIS A 33 16.97 0.70 3.58
CA HIS A 33 17.16 -0.22 2.47
C HIS A 33 16.50 -1.59 2.71
N MET A 34 16.50 -2.11 3.94
CA MET A 34 15.83 -3.39 4.27
C MET A 34 14.33 -3.38 3.96
N GLN A 35 13.70 -2.20 3.80
CA GLN A 35 12.32 -2.09 3.29
C GLN A 35 12.17 -2.63 1.85
N VAL A 36 13.24 -2.65 1.07
CA VAL A 36 13.29 -3.24 -0.29
C VAL A 36 13.21 -4.76 -0.23
N HIS A 37 13.83 -5.37 0.78
CA HIS A 37 13.80 -6.81 0.99
C HIS A 37 12.52 -7.31 1.66
N ARG A 38 11.66 -6.40 2.14
CA ARG A 38 10.38 -6.81 2.73
C ARG A 38 9.55 -7.63 1.74
N PRO A 39 9.13 -8.84 2.12
CA PRO A 39 8.36 -9.70 1.24
C PRO A 39 7.00 -9.05 0.93
N ARG A 40 6.56 -9.24 -0.31
CA ARG A 40 5.26 -8.75 -0.78
C ARG A 40 4.18 -9.70 -0.27
N ASN A 41 3.65 -9.41 0.90
CA ASN A 41 2.68 -10.29 1.56
C ASN A 41 1.23 -9.89 1.31
N VAL A 42 0.97 -8.66 0.88
CA VAL A 42 -0.38 -8.13 0.74
C VAL A 42 -0.94 -8.49 -0.64
N PRO A 43 -1.92 -9.40 -0.76
CA PRO A 43 -2.52 -9.72 -2.04
C PRO A 43 -3.39 -8.58 -2.56
N CYS A 44 -3.56 -8.51 -3.87
CA CYS A 44 -4.55 -7.64 -4.51
C CYS A 44 -5.96 -8.03 -4.01
N PRO A 45 -6.76 -7.08 -3.48
CA PRO A 45 -8.09 -7.40 -2.96
C PRO A 45 -9.09 -7.80 -4.07
N VAL A 46 -8.76 -7.58 -5.35
CA VAL A 46 -9.63 -7.90 -6.48
C VAL A 46 -9.14 -9.11 -7.27
N CYS A 47 -7.90 -9.10 -7.76
CA CYS A 47 -7.39 -10.25 -8.54
C CYS A 47 -6.77 -11.35 -7.69
N GLY A 48 -6.30 -11.07 -6.46
CA GLY A 48 -5.60 -12.05 -5.61
C GLY A 48 -4.23 -12.51 -6.11
N GLU A 49 -3.94 -12.38 -7.41
CA GLU A 49 -2.71 -12.88 -8.05
C GLU A 49 -1.47 -12.04 -7.71
N GLN A 50 -1.60 -10.72 -7.77
CA GLN A 50 -0.49 -9.82 -7.53
C GLN A 50 -0.33 -9.53 -6.04
N ARG A 51 0.91 -9.58 -5.55
CA ARG A 51 1.25 -9.25 -4.16
C ARG A 51 2.05 -7.96 -4.09
N PHE A 52 1.78 -7.18 -3.05
CA PHE A 52 2.34 -5.86 -2.80
C PHE A 52 2.94 -5.79 -1.40
N ARG A 53 3.79 -4.77 -1.18
CA ARG A 53 4.40 -4.50 0.13
C ARG A 53 3.45 -3.81 1.11
N SER A 54 2.40 -3.17 0.60
CA SER A 54 1.42 -2.41 1.38
C SER A 54 0.06 -2.44 0.70
N GLY A 55 -1.00 -2.33 1.49
CA GLY A 55 -2.35 -2.29 0.98
C GLY A 55 -2.65 -1.08 0.10
N ALA A 56 -2.03 0.06 0.40
CA ALA A 56 -2.11 1.24 -0.47
C ALA A 56 -1.65 0.95 -1.90
N ASN A 57 -0.56 0.19 -2.06
CA ASN A 57 -0.02 -0.16 -3.36
C ASN A 57 -0.91 -1.19 -4.08
N ALA A 58 -1.48 -2.15 -3.34
CA ALA A 58 -2.41 -3.13 -3.89
C ALA A 58 -3.68 -2.47 -4.44
N VAL A 59 -4.23 -1.52 -3.69
CA VAL A 59 -5.40 -0.74 -4.11
C VAL A 59 -5.05 0.18 -5.28
N GLN A 60 -3.89 0.84 -5.24
CA GLN A 60 -3.46 1.72 -6.32
C GLN A 60 -3.25 0.95 -7.64
N HIS A 61 -2.74 -0.28 -7.59
CA HIS A 61 -2.65 -1.18 -8.75
C HIS A 61 -4.03 -1.45 -9.39
N VAL A 62 -5.07 -1.58 -8.57
CA VAL A 62 -6.45 -1.77 -9.04
C VAL A 62 -6.97 -0.47 -9.65
N GLU A 63 -6.92 0.65 -8.93
CA GLU A 63 -7.46 1.94 -9.35
C GLU A 63 -6.77 2.53 -10.60
N SER A 64 -5.49 2.22 -10.80
CA SER A 64 -4.74 2.62 -11.99
C SER A 64 -5.15 1.85 -13.26
N GLY A 65 -5.92 0.77 -13.12
CA GLY A 65 -6.37 -0.08 -14.23
C GLY A 65 -5.33 -1.08 -14.72
N PHE A 66 -4.22 -1.26 -14.00
CA PHE A 66 -3.23 -2.30 -14.31
C PHE A 66 -3.63 -3.70 -13.79
N CYS A 67 -4.71 -3.79 -13.02
CA CYS A 67 -5.24 -5.05 -12.55
C CYS A 67 -5.95 -5.82 -13.67
N THR A 68 -5.35 -6.93 -14.10
CA THR A 68 -5.90 -7.86 -15.10
C THR A 68 -7.23 -8.48 -14.66
N GLY A 69 -7.45 -8.63 -13.35
CA GLY A 69 -8.73 -9.10 -12.79
C GLY A 69 -9.86 -8.05 -12.84
N CYS A 70 -9.56 -6.79 -13.16
CA CYS A 70 -10.57 -5.74 -13.31
C CYS A 70 -10.90 -5.52 -14.79
N ARG A 71 -12.17 -5.61 -15.17
CA ARG A 71 -12.64 -5.21 -16.52
C ARG A 71 -12.73 -3.68 -16.65
N GLY A 72 -11.60 -2.98 -16.50
CA GLY A 72 -11.51 -1.52 -16.65
C GLY A 72 -11.54 -0.72 -15.34
N LYS A 73 -11.25 0.58 -15.45
CA LYS A 73 -11.05 1.51 -14.31
C LYS A 73 -12.33 1.77 -13.50
N ASP A 74 -13.49 1.86 -14.15
CA ASP A 74 -14.76 2.10 -13.45
C ASP A 74 -15.18 0.89 -12.61
N ASN A 75 -15.02 -0.32 -13.17
CA ASN A 75 -15.23 -1.56 -12.43
C ASN A 75 -14.19 -1.69 -11.29
N ALA A 76 -12.94 -1.31 -11.50
CA ALA A 76 -11.92 -1.31 -10.44
C ALA A 76 -12.34 -0.43 -9.25
N ARG A 77 -12.86 0.77 -9.50
CA ARG A 77 -13.36 1.69 -8.47
C ARG A 77 -14.52 1.05 -7.68
N GLU A 78 -15.47 0.42 -8.38
CA GLU A 78 -16.61 -0.23 -7.74
C GLU A 78 -16.18 -1.45 -6.90
N GLN A 79 -15.28 -2.28 -7.40
CA GLN A 79 -14.77 -3.45 -6.66
C GLN A 79 -14.07 -3.05 -5.36
N ILE A 80 -13.25 -2.00 -5.40
CA ILE A 80 -12.59 -1.45 -4.21
C ILE A 80 -13.62 -0.90 -3.22
N TYR A 81 -14.64 -0.18 -3.71
CA TYR A 81 -15.69 0.34 -2.84
C TYR A 81 -16.49 -0.78 -2.17
N ARG A 82 -16.87 -1.83 -2.91
CA ARG A 82 -17.55 -3.02 -2.36
C ARG A 82 -16.69 -3.76 -1.34
N PHE A 83 -15.39 -3.92 -1.61
CA PHE A 83 -14.44 -4.53 -0.68
C PHE A 83 -14.37 -3.74 0.64
N ALA A 84 -14.24 -2.41 0.55
CA ALA A 84 -14.24 -1.53 1.72
C ALA A 84 -15.58 -1.59 2.48
N ALA A 85 -16.70 -1.58 1.76
CA ALA A 85 -18.04 -1.69 2.34
C ALA A 85 -18.27 -3.00 3.12
N GLY A 86 -17.66 -4.09 2.66
CA GLY A 86 -17.72 -5.40 3.32
C GLY A 86 -16.85 -5.52 4.57
N GLN A 87 -15.85 -4.65 4.74
CA GLN A 87 -14.94 -4.69 5.88
C GLN A 87 -15.49 -3.89 7.07
N ARG A 88 -15.69 -4.58 8.21
CA ARG A 88 -16.14 -3.94 9.47
C ARG A 88 -15.19 -2.84 9.95
N SER A 89 -13.87 -3.02 9.80
CA SER A 89 -12.86 -2.01 10.18
C SER A 89 -12.97 -0.74 9.34
N MET A 90 -13.46 -0.87 8.11
CA MET A 90 -13.47 0.19 7.12
C MET A 90 -14.75 1.03 7.14
N GLY A 91 -15.84 0.51 7.71
CA GLY A 91 -17.11 1.24 7.80
C GLY A 91 -17.04 2.59 8.52
N ARG A 92 -16.03 2.84 9.38
CA ARG A 92 -15.79 4.16 9.97
C ARG A 92 -15.10 5.14 9.03
N TYR A 93 -14.40 4.66 8.02
CA TYR A 93 -13.66 5.47 7.05
C TYR A 93 -14.43 5.70 5.75
N MET A 94 -15.74 5.48 5.78
CA MET A 94 -16.66 5.73 4.68
C MET A 94 -17.48 6.97 4.99
N THR A 95 -17.71 7.82 3.98
CA THR A 95 -18.52 9.04 4.14
C THR A 95 -19.98 8.70 4.43
N GLU A 96 -20.48 7.65 3.80
CA GLU A 96 -21.79 7.07 4.04
C GLU A 96 -21.68 5.55 4.14
N ARG A 97 -22.48 4.95 5.02
CA ARG A 97 -22.54 3.49 5.14
C ARG A 97 -23.49 2.97 4.06
N PRO A 98 -23.00 2.22 3.06
CA PRO A 98 -23.87 1.70 2.03
C PRO A 98 -24.84 0.67 2.60
N LEU A 99 -26.06 0.69 2.07
CA LEU A 99 -27.01 -0.40 2.29
C LEU A 99 -26.53 -1.61 1.48
N LEU A 100 -26.20 -2.69 2.18
CA LEU A 100 -25.85 -3.96 1.57
C LEU A 100 -27.14 -4.73 1.27
N THR A 101 -27.27 -5.22 0.05
CA THR A 101 -28.37 -6.11 -0.34
C THR A 101 -28.10 -7.55 0.11
N TYR A 102 -29.15 -8.37 0.07
CA TYR A 102 -29.06 -9.82 0.31
C TYR A 102 -28.14 -10.44 -0.76
N GLY A 103 -26.87 -10.67 -0.40
CA GLY A 103 -25.80 -11.04 -1.33
C GLY A 103 -24.52 -10.21 -1.19
N GLY A 104 -24.48 -9.21 -0.30
CA GLY A 104 -23.27 -8.42 -0.01
C GLY A 104 -22.91 -7.39 -1.09
N ASN A 105 -23.82 -7.15 -2.05
CA ASN A 105 -23.65 -6.09 -3.04
C ASN A 105 -24.10 -4.75 -2.47
N VAL A 106 -23.37 -3.70 -2.80
CA VAL A 106 -23.75 -2.33 -2.45
C VAL A 106 -24.89 -1.88 -3.34
N SER A 107 -25.99 -1.42 -2.73
CA SER A 107 -27.08 -0.78 -3.46
C SER A 107 -26.75 0.68 -3.74
N GLY A 108 -26.77 1.07 -5.03
CA GLY A 108 -26.62 2.46 -5.47
C GLY A 108 -25.27 2.76 -6.15
N PRO A 109 -25.16 3.94 -6.79
CA PRO A 109 -23.92 4.38 -7.43
C PRO A 109 -22.83 4.65 -6.38
N VAL A 110 -21.57 4.41 -6.75
CA VAL A 110 -20.42 4.73 -5.88
C VAL A 110 -20.31 6.25 -5.73
N PRO A 111 -20.26 6.80 -4.50
CA PRO A 111 -20.11 8.24 -4.28
C PRO A 111 -18.84 8.82 -4.90
N ASP A 112 -18.85 10.12 -5.19
CA ASP A 112 -17.69 10.82 -5.73
C ASP A 112 -16.51 10.86 -4.76
N MET A 113 -16.80 11.04 -3.46
CA MET A 113 -15.85 11.00 -2.35
C MET A 113 -16.32 9.95 -1.33
N PRO A 114 -16.10 8.65 -1.57
CA PRO A 114 -16.67 7.59 -0.74
C PRO A 114 -15.90 7.35 0.56
N PHE A 115 -14.66 7.85 0.67
CA PHE A 115 -13.77 7.57 1.79
C PHE A 115 -13.52 8.84 2.61
N CYS A 116 -13.51 8.73 3.94
CA CYS A 116 -13.15 9.83 4.84
C CYS A 116 -12.18 9.39 5.93
N CYS A 117 -11.29 10.30 6.32
CA CYS A 117 -10.43 10.14 7.48
C CYS A 117 -11.20 10.60 8.73
N GLN A 118 -11.38 9.72 9.72
CA GLN A 118 -12.07 10.08 10.97
C GLN A 118 -11.25 10.97 11.90
N GLU A 119 -9.92 11.02 11.73
CA GLU A 119 -9.04 11.82 12.59
C GLU A 119 -8.97 13.30 12.15
N CYS A 120 -9.08 13.57 10.84
CA CYS A 120 -9.02 14.94 10.31
C CYS A 120 -10.20 15.31 9.39
N ASN A 121 -11.21 14.45 9.28
CA ASN A 121 -12.44 14.63 8.48
C ASN A 121 -12.20 14.96 7.00
N LYS A 122 -11.03 14.60 6.46
CA LYS A 122 -10.74 14.75 5.03
C LYS A 122 -11.38 13.64 4.21
N SER A 123 -12.06 14.02 3.14
CA SER A 123 -12.67 13.09 2.19
C SER A 123 -11.76 12.83 1.00
N PHE A 124 -11.81 11.61 0.47
CA PHE A 124 -10.96 11.13 -0.61
C PHE A 124 -11.80 10.38 -1.64
N ARG A 125 -11.43 10.52 -2.91
CA ARG A 125 -12.07 9.84 -4.04
C ARG A 125 -11.63 8.38 -4.16
N GLN A 126 -10.41 8.09 -3.74
CA GLN A 126 -9.74 6.81 -3.90
C GLN A 126 -9.33 6.23 -2.55
N LEU A 127 -9.40 4.91 -2.43
CA LEU A 127 -9.00 4.24 -1.20
C LEU A 127 -7.48 4.29 -1.03
N SER A 128 -6.71 4.22 -2.13
CA SER A 128 -5.24 4.34 -2.08
C SER A 128 -4.81 5.67 -1.45
N GLN A 129 -5.49 6.76 -1.78
CA GLN A 129 -5.23 8.09 -1.23
C GLN A 129 -5.50 8.16 0.27
N LEU A 130 -6.62 7.59 0.74
CA LEU A 130 -6.91 7.52 2.16
C LEU A 130 -5.88 6.68 2.92
N LEU A 131 -5.52 5.51 2.40
CA LEU A 131 -4.52 4.62 3.03
C LEU A 131 -3.15 5.29 3.13
N GLN A 132 -2.71 5.96 2.06
CA GLN A 132 -1.45 6.71 2.08
C GLN A 132 -1.51 7.89 3.05
N HIS A 133 -2.63 8.62 3.09
CA HIS A 133 -2.83 9.70 4.04
C HIS A 133 -2.76 9.20 5.48
N GLN A 134 -3.40 8.07 5.78
CA GLN A 134 -3.39 7.45 7.11
C GLN A 134 -2.01 6.93 7.50
N ASP A 135 -1.25 6.33 6.57
CA ASP A 135 0.14 5.93 6.81
C ASP A 135 1.03 7.16 7.08
N GLN A 136 0.94 8.20 6.24
CA GLN A 136 1.85 9.36 6.31
C GLN A 136 1.52 10.35 7.44
N LYS A 137 0.24 10.55 7.76
CA LYS A 137 -0.21 11.56 8.74
C LYS A 137 -0.57 10.98 10.10
N HIS A 138 -1.04 9.73 10.12
CA HIS A 138 -1.58 9.08 11.31
C HIS A 138 -0.81 7.80 11.69
N ASN A 139 0.22 7.42 10.90
CA ASN A 139 1.01 6.19 11.05
C ASN A 139 0.14 4.93 11.18
N ASN A 140 -1.06 4.93 10.57
CA ASN A 140 -2.01 3.84 10.67
C ASN A 140 -1.91 2.91 9.46
N ARG A 141 -1.20 1.79 9.66
CA ARG A 141 -0.83 0.85 8.58
C ARG A 141 -1.79 -0.35 8.46
N HIS A 142 -2.75 -0.51 9.38
CA HIS A 142 -3.60 -1.71 9.52
C HIS A 142 -5.09 -1.42 9.31
N MET A 143 -5.42 -0.73 8.21
CA MET A 143 -6.82 -0.40 7.90
C MET A 143 -7.57 -1.52 7.17
N LEU A 144 -6.85 -2.27 6.33
CA LEU A 144 -7.41 -3.36 5.52
C LEU A 144 -7.08 -4.71 6.16
N SER A 145 -8.09 -5.56 6.31
CA SER A 145 -7.94 -6.96 6.65
C SER A 145 -7.90 -7.79 5.36
N TYR A 146 -6.75 -8.38 5.06
CA TYR A 146 -6.49 -9.24 3.90
C TYR A 146 -6.63 -10.72 4.25
#